data_AF-A0A1S9CIC9-F1
#
_entry.id   AF-A0A1S9CIC9-F1
#
_cell.length_a   1.000
_cell.length_b   1.000
_cell.length_c   1.000
_cell.angle_alpha   90.00
_cell.angle_beta   90.00
_cell.angle_gamma   90.00
#
_symmetry.space_group_name_H-M   'P 1'
#
loop_
_entity.id
_entity.type
_entity.pdbx_description
1 polymer ?
#
loop_
_entity_poly.entity_id
_entity_poly.type
_entity_poly.pdbx_seq_one_letter_code
_entity_poly.pdbx_strand_id
1 'polypeptide(L)'
;MPAIFKDFSHYQAYNPIQDANKYKALIENHLKENINLLITTQSIKENLDGSIVKIKIHEIPEYTFAFSTTSEDVRIDDKPSKAGNLPSNNNFFETDILLDEAINLLLDQLELPNLYEKKFKELDFATSHKNSRLKKSGIYPRLAKKKTLAQKIKRNKSAKFCNDDIRYQCNHPKKNKFSNAAVFCIMDTSSSMDSLKKELARNFYFILYQFLKLRYINVDLIFIAHSTTASEIDEYGFFHKSQNGGTRISSGYAKTLDIISQRYNLAYWNLYAFHCSDGDNWSNDNPLALKLLKELCSCVNLFGYIEINDTFYFSKLSALFQNEISNDNFLYLKISKKLDVFEAFKKVCLIDYFEH
;
A
#
# COMPACT_ATOMS: atom_id res chain seq x y z
N MET A 1 57.88 32.30 27.55
CA MET A 1 57.21 32.02 26.27
C MET A 1 55.73 32.34 26.43
N PRO A 2 55.13 33.17 25.56
CA PRO A 2 53.71 33.50 25.65
C PRO A 2 52.87 32.29 25.24
N ALA A 3 51.81 31.99 26.00
CA ALA A 3 50.87 30.93 25.67
C ALA A 3 50.04 31.34 24.45
N ILE A 4 50.19 30.57 23.36
CA ILE A 4 49.39 30.73 22.15
C ILE A 4 48.06 30.00 22.40
N PHE A 5 47.00 30.74 22.66
CA PHE A 5 45.65 30.18 22.64
C PHE A 5 45.26 29.90 21.19
N LYS A 6 44.98 28.63 20.87
CA LYS A 6 44.31 28.25 19.63
C LYS A 6 42.85 28.70 19.72
N ASP A 7 42.40 29.46 18.74
CA ASP A 7 40.99 29.80 18.58
C ASP A 7 40.17 28.50 18.44
N PHE A 8 39.21 28.32 19.34
CA PHE A 8 38.24 27.24 19.29
C PHE A 8 37.40 27.37 18.02
N SER A 9 37.65 26.48 17.04
CA SER A 9 36.85 26.39 15.83
C SER A 9 35.55 25.63 16.12
N HIS A 10 34.43 26.32 15.86
CA HIS A 10 33.04 25.85 15.79
C HIS A 10 32.61 24.69 16.72
N TYR A 11 32.27 25.03 17.96
CA TYR A 11 31.28 24.26 18.71
C TYR A 11 29.94 24.34 17.95
N GLN A 12 29.54 23.27 17.27
CA GLN A 12 28.12 23.06 16.99
C GLN A 12 27.47 22.81 18.36
N ALA A 13 26.65 23.76 18.81
CA ALA A 13 25.89 23.60 20.04
C ALA A 13 25.08 22.30 19.95
N TYR A 14 25.27 21.41 20.93
CA TYR A 14 24.47 20.21 21.08
C TYR A 14 22.99 20.60 21.05
N ASN A 15 22.28 20.09 20.05
CA ASN A 15 20.87 20.41 19.84
C ASN A 15 20.04 19.13 20.04
N PRO A 16 19.52 18.90 21.26
CA PRO A 16 18.74 17.70 21.59
C PRO A 16 17.58 17.46 20.62
N ILE A 17 17.02 18.52 20.05
CA ILE A 17 15.91 18.44 19.08
C ILE A 17 16.39 17.85 17.75
N GLN A 18 17.59 18.22 17.28
CA GLN A 18 18.15 17.66 16.06
C GLN A 18 18.51 16.19 16.21
N ASP A 19 19.05 15.79 17.37
CA ASP A 19 19.36 14.40 17.63
C ASP A 19 18.10 13.56 17.86
N ALA A 20 17.08 14.09 18.55
CA ALA A 20 15.77 13.43 18.64
C ALA A 20 15.12 13.24 17.26
N ASN A 21 15.25 14.23 16.36
CA ASN A 21 14.74 14.11 14.99
C ASN A 21 15.54 13.10 14.16
N LYS A 22 16.88 13.04 14.30
CA LYS A 22 17.71 12.01 13.67
C LYS A 22 17.36 10.63 14.19
N TYR A 23 17.19 10.49 15.50
CA TYR A 23 16.80 9.25 16.16
C TYR A 23 15.41 8.79 15.69
N LYS A 24 14.45 9.70 15.61
CA LYS A 24 13.13 9.43 15.05
C LYS A 24 13.21 8.98 13.58
N ALA A 25 14.02 9.66 12.77
CA ALA A 25 14.23 9.28 11.36
C ALA A 25 14.90 7.91 11.21
N LEU A 26 15.85 7.56 12.09
CA LEU A 26 16.48 6.25 12.13
C LEU A 26 15.49 5.15 12.55
N ILE A 27 14.62 5.41 13.54
CA ILE A 27 13.53 4.51 13.91
C ILE A 27 12.57 4.33 12.73
N GLU A 28 12.15 5.42 12.09
CA GLU A 28 11.29 5.36 10.91
C GLU A 28 11.95 4.54 9.80
N ASN A 29 13.25 4.70 9.55
CA ASN A 29 13.99 3.92 8.55
C ASN A 29 14.11 2.44 8.94
N HIS A 30 14.37 2.12 10.21
CA HIS A 30 14.41 0.73 10.68
C HIS A 30 13.04 0.05 10.65
N LEU A 31 11.97 0.78 10.99
CA LEU A 31 10.61 0.30 10.83
C LEU A 31 10.34 0.02 9.35
N LYS A 32 10.63 0.98 8.49
CA LYS A 32 10.53 0.85 7.03
C LYS A 32 11.25 -0.38 6.49
N GLU A 33 12.49 -0.64 6.90
CA GLU A 33 13.24 -1.81 6.41
C GLU A 33 12.67 -3.15 6.91
N ASN A 34 12.07 -3.17 8.10
CA ASN A 34 11.65 -4.41 8.76
C ASN A 34 10.12 -4.67 8.73
N ILE A 35 9.31 -3.70 8.28
CA ILE A 35 7.84 -3.82 8.29
C ILE A 35 7.34 -4.98 7.43
N ASN A 36 8.06 -5.26 6.33
CA ASN A 36 7.80 -6.39 5.44
C ASN A 36 7.89 -7.74 6.17
N LEU A 37 8.78 -7.86 7.16
CA LEU A 37 8.94 -9.08 7.94
C LEU A 37 7.86 -9.21 9.03
N LEU A 38 7.43 -8.08 9.59
CA LEU A 38 6.53 -8.05 10.75
C LEU A 38 5.09 -8.43 10.39
N ILE A 39 4.54 -7.85 9.32
CA ILE A 39 3.17 -8.14 8.89
C ILE A 39 3.02 -9.62 8.53
N THR A 40 4.03 -10.23 7.91
CA THR A 40 3.95 -11.63 7.48
C THR A 40 4.09 -12.64 8.62
N THR A 41 4.52 -12.21 9.81
CA THR A 41 4.81 -13.13 10.93
C THR A 41 3.70 -13.15 11.99
N GLN A 42 2.83 -12.13 12.05
CA GLN A 42 1.90 -11.96 13.18
C GLN A 42 0.42 -11.67 12.84
N SER A 43 0.02 -11.45 11.58
CA SER A 43 -1.17 -10.61 11.30
C SER A 43 -2.55 -11.25 11.10
N ILE A 44 -2.75 -12.58 11.08
CA ILE A 44 -4.08 -13.14 10.74
C ILE A 44 -4.85 -13.74 11.94
N LYS A 45 -4.27 -13.81 13.15
CA LYS A 45 -4.96 -14.49 14.27
C LYS A 45 -5.94 -13.61 15.05
N GLU A 46 -5.88 -12.28 14.94
CA GLU A 46 -6.75 -11.41 15.74
C GLU A 46 -7.41 -10.34 14.85
N ASN A 47 -8.74 -10.37 14.87
CA ASN A 47 -9.65 -9.74 13.93
C ASN A 47 -9.84 -8.23 14.16
N LEU A 48 -9.99 -7.54 13.03
CA LEU A 48 -10.85 -6.39 12.71
C LEU A 48 -10.96 -5.25 13.74
N ASP A 49 -10.43 -4.10 13.29
CA ASP A 49 -10.54 -2.74 13.80
C ASP A 49 -9.74 -2.40 15.07
N GLY A 50 -8.74 -1.53 14.90
CA GLY A 50 -7.96 -0.94 16.00
C GLY A 50 -6.89 -1.85 16.61
N SER A 51 -6.51 -2.93 15.92
CA SER A 51 -5.51 -3.87 16.43
C SER A 51 -4.12 -3.22 16.56
N ILE A 52 -3.49 -3.46 17.70
CA ILE A 52 -2.14 -3.02 18.02
C ILE A 52 -1.18 -4.12 17.58
N VAL A 53 -0.35 -3.84 16.59
CA VAL A 53 0.75 -4.71 16.18
C VAL A 53 1.96 -4.40 17.06
N LYS A 54 2.42 -5.42 17.79
CA LYS A 54 3.61 -5.32 18.63
C LYS A 54 4.85 -5.51 17.78
N ILE A 55 5.59 -4.43 17.57
CA ILE A 55 6.79 -4.44 16.75
C ILE A 55 8.01 -4.42 17.66
N LYS A 56 8.87 -5.43 17.49
CA LYS A 56 10.19 -5.49 18.13
C LYS A 56 11.18 -4.66 17.33
N ILE A 57 11.62 -3.55 17.90
CA ILE A 57 12.66 -2.70 17.31
C ILE A 57 14.00 -3.06 17.95
N HIS A 58 15.04 -3.20 17.13
CA HIS A 58 16.41 -3.35 17.62
C HIS A 58 16.89 -2.00 18.17
N GLU A 59 17.48 -1.98 19.35
CA GLU A 59 18.11 -0.78 19.91
C GLU A 59 19.19 -0.25 18.95
N ILE A 60 19.13 1.05 18.65
CA ILE A 60 20.19 1.75 17.90
C ILE A 60 21.40 1.81 18.83
N PRO A 61 22.63 1.51 18.37
CA PRO A 61 23.80 1.62 19.22
C PRO A 61 23.95 3.06 19.73
N GLU A 62 23.76 3.26 21.03
CA GLU A 62 24.09 4.53 21.66
C GLU A 62 25.60 4.74 21.59
N TYR A 63 26.03 5.93 21.14
CA TYR A 63 27.44 6.29 21.17
C TYR A 63 27.85 6.49 22.63
N THR A 64 28.53 5.51 23.21
CA THR A 64 29.18 5.66 24.52
C THR A 64 30.49 6.42 24.34
N PHE A 65 30.59 7.62 24.90
CA PHE A 65 31.85 8.34 24.98
C PHE A 65 32.77 7.65 25.99
N ALA A 66 33.88 7.08 25.52
CA ALA A 66 34.94 6.58 26.39
C ALA A 66 35.89 7.74 26.72
N PHE A 67 35.91 8.19 27.97
CA PHE A 67 36.94 9.11 28.44
C PHE A 67 38.22 8.33 28.74
N SER A 68 39.26 8.54 27.93
CA SER A 68 40.60 8.04 28.28
C SER A 68 41.22 8.99 29.31
N THR A 69 41.62 8.47 30.47
CA THR A 69 42.24 9.26 31.55
C THR A 69 43.71 9.61 31.30
N THR A 70 44.26 9.25 30.15
CA THR A 70 45.71 9.33 29.87
C THR A 70 46.12 10.42 28.87
N SER A 71 45.20 11.24 28.36
CA SER A 71 45.55 12.42 27.56
C SER A 71 44.43 13.45 27.56
N GLU A 72 44.76 14.74 27.76
CA GLU A 72 43.84 15.90 27.76
C GLU A 72 43.18 16.21 26.39
N ASP A 73 43.15 15.25 25.46
CA ASP A 73 42.52 15.38 24.14
C ASP A 73 41.31 14.44 24.04
N VAL A 74 40.12 15.02 23.86
CA VAL A 74 38.92 14.27 23.43
C VAL A 74 39.05 14.01 21.92
N ARG A 75 39.30 12.76 21.52
CA ARG A 75 39.25 12.34 20.12
C ARG A 75 37.94 11.61 19.82
N ILE A 76 37.29 11.98 18.73
CA ILE A 76 36.23 11.19 18.10
C ILE A 76 36.96 10.18 17.20
N ASP A 77 37.10 8.94 17.67
CA ASP A 77 37.70 7.87 16.86
C ASP A 77 36.63 7.24 15.96
N ASP A 78 36.72 7.49 14.64
CA ASP A 78 35.91 6.85 13.59
C ASP A 78 36.33 5.37 13.31
N LYS A 79 36.92 4.69 14.28
CA LYS A 79 37.29 3.27 14.16
C LYS A 79 36.73 2.47 15.33
N PRO A 80 36.08 1.31 15.07
CA PRO A 80 35.51 0.49 16.13
C PRO A 80 36.65 -0.08 16.97
N SER A 81 36.86 0.49 18.15
CA SER A 81 37.78 -0.05 19.13
C SER A 81 37.23 -1.39 19.63
N LYS A 82 38.11 -2.39 19.67
CA LYS A 82 37.80 -3.78 20.04
C LYS A 82 36.98 -3.83 21.34
N ALA A 83 35.79 -4.43 21.23
CA ALA A 83 34.86 -4.64 22.32
C ALA A 83 35.54 -5.36 23.49
N GLY A 84 35.56 -4.70 24.65
CA GLY A 84 35.65 -5.40 25.93
C GLY A 84 34.40 -6.25 26.13
N ASN A 85 34.57 -7.43 26.72
CA ASN A 85 33.51 -8.36 27.10
C ASN A 85 32.51 -7.71 28.08
N LEU A 86 31.56 -6.93 27.58
CA LEU A 86 30.24 -6.82 28.17
C LEU A 86 29.29 -7.63 27.28
N PRO A 87 28.30 -8.35 27.86
CA PRO A 87 27.30 -9.00 27.04
C PRO A 87 26.65 -7.90 26.19
N SER A 88 26.65 -8.08 24.87
CA SER A 88 25.79 -7.32 23.97
C SER A 88 24.37 -7.60 24.45
N ASN A 89 23.86 -6.73 25.31
CA ASN A 89 22.46 -6.73 25.64
C ASN A 89 21.75 -6.38 24.35
N ASN A 90 21.30 -7.40 23.63
CA ASN A 90 20.32 -7.26 22.57
C ASN A 90 18.99 -6.90 23.24
N ASN A 91 18.92 -5.68 23.78
CA ASN A 91 17.69 -5.15 24.33
C ASN A 91 16.80 -4.81 23.14
N PHE A 92 15.71 -5.54 23.02
CA PHE A 92 14.66 -5.24 22.06
C PHE A 92 13.69 -4.29 22.74
N PHE A 93 13.41 -3.14 22.13
CA PHE A 93 12.28 -2.33 22.54
C PHE A 93 11.04 -2.81 21.81
N GLU A 94 10.02 -3.21 22.57
CA GLU A 94 8.70 -3.48 22.03
C GLU A 94 7.94 -2.17 21.95
N THR A 95 7.57 -1.77 20.74
CA THR A 95 6.69 -0.62 20.49
C THR A 95 5.36 -1.11 19.94
N ASP A 96 4.30 -0.57 20.49
CA ASP A 96 2.93 -0.84 20.10
C ASP A 96 2.53 0.14 18.99
N ILE A 97 2.34 -0.34 17.76
CA ILE A 97 1.91 0.48 16.62
C ILE A 97 0.52 0.01 16.19
N LEU A 98 -0.37 0.93 15.82
CA LEU A 98 -1.66 0.57 15.24
C LEU A 98 -1.44 -0.09 13.87
N LEU A 99 -2.20 -1.15 13.57
CA LEU A 99 -2.11 -1.86 12.30
C LEU A 99 -2.27 -0.92 11.10
N ASP A 100 -3.24 0.00 11.16
CA ASP A 100 -3.49 0.97 10.08
C ASP A 100 -2.30 1.90 9.87
N GLU A 101 -1.59 2.27 10.94
CA GLU A 101 -0.39 3.12 10.88
C GLU A 101 0.78 2.35 10.29
N ALA A 102 0.97 1.09 10.70
CA ALA A 102 1.98 0.19 10.12
C ALA A 102 1.73 -0.02 8.62
N ILE A 103 0.48 -0.23 8.21
CA ILE A 103 0.13 -0.41 6.80
C ILE A 103 0.31 0.90 6.03
N ASN A 104 -0.12 2.05 6.56
CA ASN A 104 0.11 3.33 5.90
C ASN A 104 1.61 3.62 5.71
N LEU A 105 2.44 3.36 6.73
CA LEU A 105 3.90 3.48 6.61
C LEU A 105 4.45 2.58 5.49
N LEU A 106 3.95 1.34 5.40
CA LEU A 106 4.34 0.41 4.35
C LEU A 106 3.90 0.90 2.96
N LEU A 107 2.66 1.37 2.83
CA LEU A 107 2.14 1.87 1.56
C LEU A 107 2.87 3.13 1.08
N ASP A 108 3.29 3.98 2.01
CA ASP A 108 4.09 5.16 1.71
C ASP A 108 5.50 4.78 1.22
N GLN A 109 6.11 3.71 1.75
CA GLN A 109 7.37 3.18 1.22
C GLN A 109 7.25 2.62 -0.20
N LEU A 110 6.08 2.06 -0.52
CA LEU A 110 5.85 1.51 -1.84
C LEU A 110 5.66 2.61 -2.90
N GLU A 111 5.62 3.88 -2.49
CA GLU A 111 5.37 5.07 -3.34
C GLU A 111 4.24 4.82 -4.34
N LEU A 112 3.20 4.11 -3.88
CA LEU A 112 2.17 3.62 -4.78
C LEU A 112 1.42 4.82 -5.35
N PRO A 113 1.37 4.93 -6.68
CA PRO A 113 0.64 6.00 -7.27
C PRO A 113 -0.86 5.79 -7.09
N ASN A 114 -1.62 6.88 -7.14
CA ASN A 114 -3.08 6.79 -7.14
C ASN A 114 -3.50 6.00 -8.38
N LEU A 115 -4.13 4.83 -8.17
CA LEU A 115 -4.74 4.00 -9.22
C LEU A 115 -5.71 4.93 -9.98
N TYR A 116 -5.32 5.31 -11.20
CA TYR A 116 -5.85 6.49 -11.87
C TYR A 116 -7.30 6.31 -12.35
N GLU A 117 -8.00 7.44 -12.40
CA GLU A 117 -9.37 7.62 -12.85
C GLU A 117 -9.52 7.27 -14.35
N LYS A 118 -10.23 6.20 -14.69
CA LYS A 118 -10.81 6.08 -16.05
C LYS A 118 -11.70 7.29 -16.30
N LYS A 119 -11.62 7.87 -17.51
CA LYS A 119 -12.48 8.98 -17.98
C LYS A 119 -13.92 8.50 -18.20
N PHE A 120 -14.64 8.12 -17.14
CA PHE A 120 -16.08 7.90 -17.21
C PHE A 120 -16.86 9.13 -16.78
N LYS A 121 -18.08 9.23 -17.32
CA LYS A 121 -19.02 10.34 -17.12
C LYS A 121 -19.08 10.71 -15.65
N GLU A 122 -18.80 11.97 -15.38
CA GLU A 122 -18.80 12.59 -14.06
C GLU A 122 -20.07 12.20 -13.30
N LEU A 123 -19.98 11.23 -12.38
CA LEU A 123 -20.93 11.16 -11.28
C LEU A 123 -20.55 12.29 -10.34
N ASP A 124 -21.20 13.43 -10.55
CA ASP A 124 -21.03 14.65 -9.78
C ASP A 124 -21.55 14.45 -8.35
N PHE A 125 -20.75 13.83 -7.48
CA PHE A 125 -20.96 13.95 -6.05
C PHE A 125 -20.22 15.19 -5.57
N ALA A 126 -20.97 16.24 -5.23
CA ALA A 126 -20.43 17.48 -4.69
C ALA A 126 -19.86 17.24 -3.28
N THR A 127 -18.57 16.93 -3.18
CA THR A 127 -17.89 16.94 -1.87
C THR A 127 -17.70 18.38 -1.38
N SER A 128 -17.76 18.56 -0.06
CA SER A 128 -17.68 19.87 0.62
C SER A 128 -16.29 20.55 0.55
N HIS A 129 -15.28 19.86 -0.01
CA HIS A 129 -13.93 20.40 -0.16
C HIS A 129 -13.90 21.43 -1.31
N LYS A 130 -14.15 22.68 -0.92
CA LYS A 130 -14.30 23.83 -1.82
C LYS A 130 -12.93 24.37 -2.20
N ASN A 131 -12.56 24.25 -3.47
CA ASN A 131 -11.46 25.03 -4.01
C ASN A 131 -11.90 26.50 -4.08
N SER A 132 -11.23 27.35 -3.30
CA SER A 132 -11.46 28.79 -3.27
C SER A 132 -10.72 29.45 -4.44
N ARG A 133 -11.41 29.73 -5.55
CA ARG A 133 -10.87 30.60 -6.61
C ARG A 133 -11.26 32.05 -6.35
N LEU A 134 -10.37 32.98 -6.71
CA LEU A 134 -10.64 34.42 -6.62
C LEU A 134 -11.24 34.92 -7.94
N LYS A 135 -12.40 35.57 -7.90
CA LYS A 135 -13.03 36.24 -9.06
C LYS A 135 -13.02 37.76 -8.85
N LYS A 136 -13.04 38.54 -9.94
CA LYS A 136 -13.16 40.02 -9.86
C LYS A 136 -14.58 40.50 -9.52
N SER A 137 -15.59 39.66 -9.75
CA SER A 137 -17.00 39.95 -9.48
C SER A 137 -17.62 38.83 -8.64
N GLY A 138 -18.56 39.20 -7.76
CA GLY A 138 -19.22 38.32 -6.81
C GLY A 138 -20.08 39.07 -5.80
N ILE A 139 -20.70 38.33 -4.88
CA ILE A 139 -21.61 38.87 -3.86
C ILE A 139 -20.78 39.39 -2.67
N TYR A 140 -21.15 40.54 -2.12
CA TYR A 140 -20.43 41.26 -1.06
C TYR A 140 -19.98 40.41 0.15
N PRO A 141 -20.79 39.47 0.69
CA PRO A 141 -20.37 38.62 1.81
C PRO A 141 -19.16 37.73 1.52
N ARG A 142 -18.87 37.45 0.25
CA ARG A 142 -17.72 36.64 -0.19
C ARG A 142 -16.50 37.48 -0.57
N LEU A 143 -16.47 38.77 -0.20
CA LEU A 143 -15.32 39.64 -0.48
C LEU A 143 -14.07 39.17 0.28
N ALA A 144 -13.02 38.82 -0.47
CA ALA A 144 -11.75 38.37 0.08
C ALA A 144 -10.87 39.57 0.49
N LYS A 145 -11.21 40.23 1.61
CA LYS A 145 -10.57 41.48 2.08
C LYS A 145 -9.04 41.45 2.06
N LYS A 146 -8.42 40.38 2.59
CA LYS A 146 -6.94 40.22 2.62
C LYS A 146 -6.33 40.15 1.21
N LYS A 147 -6.96 39.43 0.29
CA LYS A 147 -6.48 39.28 -1.09
C LYS A 147 -6.72 40.54 -1.92
N THR A 148 -7.84 41.23 -1.70
CA THR A 148 -8.12 42.55 -2.28
C THR A 148 -7.09 43.58 -1.84
N LEU A 149 -6.73 43.61 -0.55
CA LEU A 149 -5.67 44.47 -0.03
C LEU A 149 -4.30 44.12 -0.63
N ALA A 150 -3.97 42.83 -0.74
CA ALA A 150 -2.73 42.39 -1.36
C ALA A 150 -2.63 42.83 -2.83
N GLN A 151 -3.73 42.78 -3.59
CA GLN A 151 -3.77 43.24 -4.97
C GLN A 151 -3.55 44.76 -5.08
N LYS A 152 -4.17 45.53 -4.17
CA LYS A 152 -3.93 46.98 -4.07
C LYS A 152 -2.46 47.28 -3.80
N ILE A 153 -1.86 46.63 -2.80
CA ILE A 153 -0.45 46.82 -2.44
C ILE A 153 0.46 46.47 -3.63
N LYS A 154 0.16 45.38 -4.35
CA LYS A 154 0.90 44.97 -5.55
C LYS A 154 0.81 46.01 -6.67
N ARG A 155 -0.33 46.70 -6.81
CA ARG A 155 -0.52 47.77 -7.80
C ARG A 155 0.17 49.07 -7.37
N ASN A 156 -0.14 49.58 -6.19
CA ASN A 156 0.52 50.71 -5.54
C ASN A 156 0.03 50.85 -4.10
N LYS A 157 0.95 50.84 -3.13
CA LYS A 157 0.65 50.92 -1.69
C LYS A 157 -0.14 52.19 -1.30
N SER A 158 0.14 53.30 -1.98
CA SER A 158 -0.44 54.63 -1.66
C SER A 158 -1.71 54.96 -2.47
N ALA A 159 -2.12 54.13 -3.43
CA ALA A 159 -3.29 54.40 -4.25
C ALA A 159 -4.61 54.19 -3.47
N LYS A 160 -5.72 54.78 -3.96
CA LYS A 160 -7.07 54.42 -3.51
C LYS A 160 -7.47 53.04 -4.06
N PHE A 161 -8.38 52.35 -3.38
CA PHE A 161 -8.95 51.09 -3.89
C PHE A 161 -9.68 51.35 -5.21
N CYS A 162 -9.49 50.45 -6.18
CA CYS A 162 -10.19 50.48 -7.46
C CYS A 162 -10.93 49.15 -7.67
N ASN A 163 -11.90 49.14 -8.59
CA ASN A 163 -12.67 47.95 -8.97
C ASN A 163 -11.76 46.78 -9.40
N ASP A 164 -10.59 47.06 -9.96
CA ASP A 164 -9.62 46.04 -10.35
C ASP A 164 -8.88 45.35 -9.20
N ASP A 165 -8.94 45.91 -7.99
CA ASP A 165 -8.34 45.29 -6.80
C ASP A 165 -9.30 44.27 -6.17
N ILE A 166 -10.60 44.43 -6.40
CA ILE A 166 -11.65 43.67 -5.73
C ILE A 166 -11.53 42.19 -6.10
N ARG A 167 -11.45 41.33 -5.09
CA ARG A 167 -11.45 39.88 -5.24
C ARG A 167 -12.55 39.27 -4.38
N TYR A 168 -13.34 38.40 -4.98
CA TYR A 168 -14.37 37.61 -4.33
C TYR A 168 -13.94 36.15 -4.25
N GLN A 169 -14.18 35.53 -3.11
CA GLN A 169 -13.99 34.11 -2.91
C GLN A 169 -15.15 33.34 -3.56
N CYS A 170 -14.85 32.62 -4.63
CA CYS A 170 -15.81 31.78 -5.31
C CYS A 170 -15.48 30.32 -4.97
N ASN A 171 -16.37 29.73 -4.17
CA ASN A 171 -16.33 28.31 -3.88
C ASN A 171 -16.91 27.60 -5.10
N HIS A 172 -16.09 26.85 -5.82
CA HIS A 172 -16.62 25.85 -6.76
C HIS A 172 -16.65 24.51 -6.04
N PRO A 173 -17.75 23.73 -6.18
CA PRO A 173 -17.70 22.34 -5.77
C PRO A 173 -16.53 21.70 -6.55
N LYS A 174 -15.59 21.11 -5.82
CA LYS A 174 -14.57 20.29 -6.46
C LYS A 174 -15.31 19.02 -6.88
N LYS A 175 -15.48 18.83 -8.19
CA LYS A 175 -15.90 17.54 -8.73
C LYS A 175 -14.77 16.58 -8.42
N ASN A 176 -14.90 15.80 -7.36
CA ASN A 176 -14.06 14.63 -7.19
C ASN A 176 -14.73 13.53 -8.02
N LYS A 177 -14.00 12.98 -8.98
CA LYS A 177 -14.47 11.85 -9.76
C LYS A 177 -14.20 10.62 -8.91
N PHE A 178 -15.24 10.04 -8.31
CA PHE A 178 -15.11 8.73 -7.71
C PHE A 178 -15.31 7.70 -8.82
N SER A 179 -14.26 6.95 -9.15
CA SER A 179 -14.39 5.72 -9.93
C SER A 179 -14.90 4.63 -9.01
N ASN A 180 -16.06 4.06 -9.31
CA ASN A 180 -16.51 2.85 -8.63
C ASN A 180 -15.65 1.69 -9.12
N ALA A 181 -15.06 0.93 -8.18
CA ALA A 181 -14.30 -0.25 -8.50
C ALA A 181 -14.82 -1.45 -7.69
N ALA A 182 -14.85 -2.60 -8.33
CA ALA A 182 -15.14 -3.87 -7.69
C ALA A 182 -13.92 -4.78 -7.84
N VAL A 183 -13.47 -5.35 -6.73
CA VAL A 183 -12.30 -6.25 -6.70
C VAL A 183 -12.75 -7.63 -6.26
N PHE A 184 -12.49 -8.62 -7.13
CA PHE A 184 -12.81 -10.02 -6.91
C PHE A 184 -11.57 -10.74 -6.38
N CYS A 185 -11.68 -11.27 -5.17
CA CYS A 185 -10.65 -12.06 -4.51
C CYS A 185 -11.01 -13.54 -4.63
N ILE A 186 -10.35 -14.27 -5.52
CA ILE A 186 -10.63 -15.68 -5.80
C ILE A 186 -9.55 -16.55 -5.14
N MET A 187 -9.87 -17.22 -4.02
CA MET A 187 -8.92 -18.06 -3.30
C MET A 187 -9.17 -19.55 -3.56
N ASP A 188 -8.09 -20.28 -3.82
CA ASP A 188 -8.09 -21.74 -3.84
C ASP A 188 -8.09 -22.31 -2.41
N THR A 189 -9.10 -23.12 -2.12
CA THR A 189 -9.28 -23.81 -0.84
C THR A 189 -9.14 -25.32 -0.97
N SER A 190 -8.54 -25.79 -2.06
CA SER A 190 -8.25 -27.20 -2.28
C SER A 190 -7.37 -27.83 -1.20
N SER A 191 -7.32 -29.16 -1.22
CA SER A 191 -6.44 -29.95 -0.36
C SER A 191 -4.96 -29.90 -0.78
N SER A 192 -4.63 -29.52 -2.02
CA SER A 192 -3.24 -29.40 -2.50
C SER A 192 -2.54 -28.15 -1.94
N MET A 193 -3.34 -27.17 -1.52
CA MET A 193 -2.88 -25.98 -0.81
C MET A 193 -2.55 -26.30 0.66
N ASP A 194 -1.26 -26.49 0.95
CA ASP A 194 -0.74 -26.64 2.31
C ASP A 194 -1.08 -25.43 3.21
N SER A 195 -1.04 -25.63 4.53
CA SER A 195 -1.33 -24.55 5.50
C SER A 195 -0.47 -23.31 5.28
N LEU A 196 0.80 -23.48 4.90
CA LEU A 196 1.72 -22.37 4.62
C LEU A 196 1.33 -21.62 3.34
N LYS A 197 0.93 -22.33 2.28
CA LYS A 197 0.47 -21.71 1.03
C LYS A 197 -0.83 -20.93 1.24
N LYS A 198 -1.76 -21.49 2.03
CA LYS A 198 -3.00 -20.80 2.45
C LYS A 198 -2.69 -19.55 3.27
N GLU A 199 -1.69 -19.60 4.16
CA GLU A 199 -1.24 -18.43 4.93
C GLU A 199 -0.68 -17.34 4.01
N LEU A 200 0.17 -17.69 3.03
CA LEU A 200 0.69 -16.74 2.04
C LEU A 200 -0.42 -16.10 1.21
N ALA A 201 -1.40 -16.88 0.75
CA ALA A 201 -2.55 -16.37 0.02
C ALA A 201 -3.34 -15.36 0.86
N ARG A 202 -3.62 -15.71 2.12
CA ARG A 202 -4.35 -14.84 3.05
C ARG A 202 -3.58 -13.56 3.34
N ASN A 203 -2.26 -13.63 3.52
CA ASN A 203 -1.42 -12.45 3.72
C ASN A 203 -1.49 -11.50 2.52
N PHE A 204 -1.43 -12.03 1.30
CA PHE A 204 -1.59 -11.23 0.09
C PHE A 204 -2.94 -10.51 0.05
N TYR A 205 -4.05 -11.25 0.24
CA TYR A 205 -5.39 -10.67 0.23
C TYR A 205 -5.63 -9.71 1.39
N PHE A 206 -5.00 -9.92 2.53
CA PHE A 206 -5.10 -9.03 3.68
C PHE A 206 -4.45 -7.68 3.37
N ILE A 207 -3.24 -7.67 2.80
CA ILE A 207 -2.57 -6.42 2.39
C ILE A 207 -3.41 -5.70 1.32
N LEU A 208 -3.93 -6.44 0.35
CA LEU A 208 -4.81 -5.90 -0.70
C LEU A 208 -6.09 -5.29 -0.10
N TYR A 209 -6.75 -5.99 0.82
CA TYR A 209 -7.95 -5.52 1.52
C TYR A 209 -7.68 -4.21 2.25
N GLN A 210 -6.61 -4.16 3.05
CA GLN A 210 -6.26 -2.99 3.84
C GLN A 210 -5.87 -1.81 2.94
N PHE A 211 -5.11 -2.06 1.88
CA PHE A 211 -4.80 -1.05 0.88
C PHE A 211 -6.05 -0.43 0.27
N LEU A 212 -7.01 -1.27 -0.14
CA LEU A 212 -8.24 -0.80 -0.77
C LEU A 212 -9.11 -0.02 0.21
N LYS A 213 -9.25 -0.48 1.45
CA LYS A 213 -10.01 0.21 2.51
C LYS A 213 -9.41 1.57 2.90
N LEU A 214 -8.07 1.65 2.97
CA LEU A 214 -7.37 2.88 3.36
C LEU A 214 -7.34 3.93 2.23
N ARG A 215 -7.15 3.51 0.99
CA ARG A 215 -6.98 4.43 -0.16
C ARG A 215 -8.29 4.79 -0.85
N TYR A 216 -9.33 3.96 -0.74
CA TYR A 216 -10.58 4.16 -1.47
C TYR A 216 -11.82 4.17 -0.58
N ILE A 217 -12.69 5.15 -0.84
CA ILE A 217 -13.95 5.32 -0.10
C ILE A 217 -15.06 4.41 -0.66
N ASN A 218 -15.04 4.15 -1.97
CA ASN A 218 -16.09 3.40 -2.69
C ASN A 218 -15.47 2.23 -3.48
N VAL A 219 -15.06 1.17 -2.79
CA VAL A 219 -14.63 -0.09 -3.40
C VAL A 219 -15.51 -1.22 -2.88
N ASP A 220 -16.01 -2.04 -3.80
CA ASP A 220 -16.75 -3.25 -3.49
C ASP A 220 -15.79 -4.45 -3.50
N LEU A 221 -15.78 -5.22 -2.42
CA LEU A 221 -14.85 -6.33 -2.21
C LEU A 221 -15.63 -7.64 -2.18
N ILE A 222 -15.37 -8.50 -3.17
CA ILE A 222 -16.10 -9.75 -3.35
C ILE A 222 -15.15 -10.91 -3.15
N PHE A 223 -15.44 -11.75 -2.17
CA PHE A 223 -14.62 -12.91 -1.83
C PHE A 223 -15.25 -14.18 -2.37
N ILE A 224 -14.47 -14.92 -3.16
CA ILE A 224 -14.87 -16.18 -3.79
C ILE A 224 -13.88 -17.24 -3.35
N ALA A 225 -14.37 -18.28 -2.68
CA ALA A 225 -13.59 -19.48 -2.45
C ALA A 225 -14.02 -20.55 -3.45
N HIS A 226 -13.04 -21.24 -4.01
CA HIS A 226 -13.29 -22.38 -4.88
C HIS A 226 -12.53 -23.62 -4.41
N SER A 227 -13.15 -24.77 -4.67
CA SER A 227 -12.57 -26.11 -4.55
C SER A 227 -13.15 -26.94 -5.70
N THR A 228 -14.02 -27.91 -5.42
CA THR A 228 -14.83 -28.58 -6.45
C THR A 228 -16.00 -27.71 -6.92
N THR A 229 -16.50 -26.87 -6.01
CA THR A 229 -17.56 -25.89 -6.24
C THR A 229 -17.09 -24.53 -5.74
N ALA A 230 -17.56 -23.45 -6.38
CA ALA A 230 -17.27 -22.09 -5.95
C ALA A 230 -18.47 -21.46 -5.24
N SER A 231 -18.17 -20.73 -4.18
CA SER A 231 -19.15 -19.97 -3.41
C SER A 231 -18.62 -18.59 -3.08
N GLU A 232 -19.52 -17.60 -3.09
CA GLU A 232 -19.25 -16.30 -2.48
C GLU A 232 -19.25 -16.46 -0.97
N ILE A 233 -18.25 -15.90 -0.30
CA ILE A 233 -18.07 -15.98 1.15
C ILE A 233 -17.95 -14.56 1.70
N ASP A 234 -18.29 -14.38 2.97
CA ASP A 234 -18.07 -13.17 3.73
C ASP A 234 -16.57 -12.96 4.08
N GLU A 235 -16.22 -11.75 4.49
CA GLU A 235 -14.85 -11.39 4.91
C GLU A 235 -14.31 -12.36 5.97
N TYR A 236 -15.10 -12.62 7.01
CA TYR A 236 -14.70 -13.49 8.10
C TYR A 236 -14.48 -14.93 7.61
N GLY A 237 -15.41 -15.47 6.83
CA GLY A 237 -15.30 -16.81 6.26
C GLY A 237 -14.11 -16.96 5.30
N PHE A 238 -13.75 -15.93 4.55
CA PHE A 238 -12.62 -15.97 3.63
C PHE A 238 -11.28 -16.17 4.36
N PHE A 239 -11.05 -15.46 5.48
CA PHE A 239 -9.78 -15.54 6.21
C PHE A 239 -9.71 -16.69 7.21
N HIS A 240 -10.84 -17.18 7.72
CA HIS A 240 -10.86 -18.16 8.82
C HIS A 240 -11.29 -19.56 8.41
N LYS A 241 -12.13 -19.70 7.37
CA LYS A 241 -12.69 -21.00 7.02
C LYS A 241 -11.63 -21.91 6.42
N SER A 242 -11.59 -23.14 6.91
CA SER A 242 -10.85 -24.23 6.29
C SER A 242 -11.83 -25.02 5.44
N GLN A 243 -11.69 -24.95 4.12
CA GLN A 243 -12.34 -25.86 3.20
C GLN A 243 -11.30 -26.87 2.72
N ASN A 244 -11.76 -28.11 2.51
CA ASN A 244 -10.99 -29.22 2.00
C ASN A 244 -11.80 -29.80 0.83
N GLY A 245 -11.17 -29.99 -0.33
CA GLY A 245 -11.81 -30.49 -1.54
C GLY A 245 -10.81 -30.62 -2.69
N GLY A 246 -11.27 -31.13 -3.83
CA GLY A 246 -10.49 -31.13 -5.07
C GLY A 246 -10.33 -29.74 -5.67
N THR A 247 -9.49 -29.63 -6.70
CA THR A 247 -9.16 -28.36 -7.36
C THR A 247 -9.85 -28.28 -8.72
N ARG A 248 -10.88 -27.43 -8.82
CA ARG A 248 -11.59 -27.14 -10.06
C ARG A 248 -11.67 -25.64 -10.28
N ILE A 249 -10.66 -25.09 -10.95
CA ILE A 249 -10.51 -23.63 -11.14
C ILE A 249 -11.65 -23.03 -11.94
N SER A 250 -12.19 -23.77 -12.92
CA SER A 250 -13.32 -23.28 -13.71
C SER A 250 -14.54 -22.88 -12.89
N SER A 251 -14.78 -23.56 -11.76
CA SER A 251 -15.91 -23.26 -10.88
C SER A 251 -15.79 -21.84 -10.31
N GLY A 252 -14.58 -21.43 -9.94
CA GLY A 252 -14.29 -20.07 -9.47
C GLY A 252 -14.56 -19.04 -10.55
N TYR A 253 -14.04 -19.26 -11.76
CA TYR A 253 -14.21 -18.32 -12.87
C TYR A 253 -15.66 -18.17 -13.34
N ALA A 254 -16.40 -19.28 -13.41
CA ALA A 254 -17.82 -19.27 -13.72
C ALA A 254 -18.59 -18.44 -12.68
N LYS A 255 -18.32 -18.65 -11.39
CA LYS A 255 -18.98 -17.90 -10.32
C LYS A 255 -18.65 -16.40 -10.37
N THR A 256 -17.42 -16.04 -10.71
CA THR A 256 -17.03 -14.64 -10.90
C THR A 256 -17.80 -13.99 -12.05
N LEU A 257 -17.89 -14.65 -13.21
CA LEU A 257 -18.67 -14.18 -14.35
C LEU A 257 -20.15 -14.01 -14.01
N ASP A 258 -20.73 -14.98 -13.27
CA ASP A 258 -22.11 -14.90 -12.81
C ASP A 258 -22.35 -13.65 -11.96
N ILE A 259 -21.46 -13.38 -10.98
CA ILE A 259 -21.59 -12.19 -10.11
C ILE A 259 -21.41 -10.90 -10.93
N ILE A 260 -20.44 -10.87 -11.85
CA ILE A 260 -20.22 -9.73 -12.75
C ILE A 260 -21.49 -9.41 -13.52
N SER A 261 -22.10 -10.41 -14.16
CA SER A 261 -23.31 -10.23 -14.97
C SER A 261 -24.55 -9.78 -14.18
N GLN A 262 -24.65 -10.18 -12.90
CA GLN A 262 -25.80 -9.88 -12.06
C GLN A 262 -25.72 -8.52 -11.38
N ARG A 263 -24.53 -8.10 -10.94
CA ARG A 263 -24.37 -6.94 -10.05
C ARG A 263 -23.73 -5.72 -10.72
N TYR A 264 -22.90 -5.91 -11.74
CA TYR A 264 -22.07 -4.83 -12.26
C TYR A 264 -22.31 -4.55 -13.74
N ASN A 265 -22.34 -3.26 -14.07
CA ASN A 265 -22.36 -2.79 -15.45
C ASN A 265 -20.95 -2.32 -15.83
N LEU A 266 -20.37 -2.97 -16.85
CA LEU A 266 -19.03 -2.72 -17.40
C LEU A 266 -18.80 -1.26 -17.83
N ALA A 267 -19.86 -0.51 -18.11
CA ALA A 267 -19.78 0.90 -18.50
C ALA A 267 -19.50 1.86 -17.32
N TYR A 268 -19.80 1.44 -16.09
CA TYR A 268 -19.74 2.31 -14.89
C TYR A 268 -18.78 1.82 -13.82
N TRP A 269 -18.36 0.55 -13.86
CA TRP A 269 -17.54 -0.09 -12.85
C TRP A 269 -16.20 -0.53 -13.42
N ASN A 270 -15.12 -0.26 -12.68
CA ASN A 270 -13.82 -0.85 -12.95
C ASN A 270 -13.74 -2.20 -12.23
N LEU A 271 -13.48 -3.27 -12.96
CA LEU A 271 -13.48 -4.62 -12.41
C LEU A 271 -12.07 -5.17 -12.37
N TYR A 272 -11.62 -5.62 -11.20
CA TYR A 272 -10.31 -6.21 -11.00
C TYR A 272 -10.50 -7.61 -10.41
N ALA A 273 -9.76 -8.60 -10.89
CA ALA A 273 -9.85 -9.97 -10.37
C ALA A 273 -8.46 -10.51 -10.03
N PHE A 274 -8.32 -11.05 -8.83
CA PHE A 274 -7.07 -11.64 -8.34
C PHE A 274 -7.33 -13.07 -7.89
N HIS A 275 -6.67 -14.03 -8.55
CA HIS A 275 -6.79 -15.45 -8.28
C HIS A 275 -5.49 -15.99 -7.68
N CYS A 276 -5.56 -16.55 -6.47
CA CYS A 276 -4.45 -17.23 -5.82
C CYS A 276 -4.68 -18.75 -5.83
N SER A 277 -3.74 -19.50 -6.39
CA SER A 277 -3.75 -20.99 -6.43
C SER A 277 -2.32 -21.54 -6.42
N ASP A 278 -2.15 -22.83 -6.09
CA ASP A 278 -0.88 -23.55 -6.18
C ASP A 278 -0.51 -23.99 -7.61
N GLY A 279 -1.40 -23.75 -8.58
CA GLY A 279 -1.19 -24.12 -9.99
C GLY A 279 -1.54 -25.56 -10.33
N ASP A 280 -2.22 -26.28 -9.42
CA ASP A 280 -2.77 -27.60 -9.72
C ASP A 280 -4.22 -27.51 -10.20
N ASN A 281 -4.60 -28.34 -11.16
CA ASN A 281 -5.97 -28.43 -11.65
C ASN A 281 -6.19 -29.77 -12.34
N TRP A 282 -7.43 -30.23 -12.34
CA TRP A 282 -7.77 -31.43 -13.08
C TRP A 282 -7.61 -31.23 -14.59
N SER A 283 -6.92 -32.16 -15.26
CA SER A 283 -6.66 -32.11 -16.71
C SER A 283 -7.93 -31.92 -17.55
N ASN A 284 -9.04 -32.51 -17.13
CA ASN A 284 -10.33 -32.39 -17.80
C ASN A 284 -10.96 -30.99 -17.67
N ASP A 285 -10.54 -30.21 -16.67
CA ASP A 285 -11.07 -28.87 -16.39
C ASP A 285 -10.28 -27.75 -17.08
N ASN A 286 -8.99 -27.99 -17.38
CA ASN A 286 -8.12 -27.04 -18.08
C ASN A 286 -8.72 -26.35 -19.32
N PRO A 287 -9.34 -27.07 -20.29
CA PRO A 287 -9.89 -26.40 -21.48
C PRO A 287 -11.05 -25.47 -21.14
N LEU A 288 -11.85 -25.84 -20.13
CA LEU A 288 -13.00 -25.04 -19.71
C LEU A 288 -12.55 -23.83 -18.88
N ALA A 289 -11.58 -24.01 -17.98
CA ALA A 289 -10.95 -22.91 -17.24
C ALA A 289 -10.35 -21.86 -18.17
N LEU A 290 -9.64 -22.29 -19.23
CA LEU A 290 -9.03 -21.40 -20.21
C LEU A 290 -10.07 -20.60 -21.01
N LYS A 291 -11.18 -21.24 -21.39
CA LYS A 291 -12.29 -20.55 -22.06
C LYS A 291 -12.88 -19.47 -21.17
N LEU A 292 -13.21 -19.80 -19.92
CA LEU A 292 -13.78 -18.86 -18.95
C LEU A 292 -12.81 -17.74 -18.60
N LEU A 293 -11.51 -18.04 -18.53
CA LEU A 293 -10.49 -17.05 -18.28
C LEU A 293 -10.39 -16.03 -19.43
N LYS A 294 -10.44 -16.48 -20.69
CA LYS A 294 -10.50 -15.58 -21.85
C LYS A 294 -11.75 -14.69 -21.81
N GLU A 295 -12.89 -15.23 -21.41
CA GLU A 295 -14.13 -14.45 -21.20
C GLU A 295 -13.97 -13.43 -20.05
N LEU A 296 -13.41 -13.84 -18.91
CA LEU A 296 -13.13 -12.94 -17.79
C LEU A 296 -12.20 -11.79 -18.19
N CYS A 297 -11.09 -12.08 -18.86
CA CYS A 297 -10.17 -11.07 -19.34
C CYS A 297 -10.83 -10.07 -20.31
N SER A 298 -11.91 -10.42 -21.01
CA SER A 298 -12.65 -9.45 -21.82
C SER A 298 -13.51 -8.48 -21.00
N CYS A 299 -13.90 -8.88 -19.79
CA CYS A 299 -14.76 -8.10 -18.90
C CYS A 299 -13.99 -7.30 -17.85
N VAL A 300 -12.85 -7.81 -17.39
CA VAL A 300 -12.07 -7.17 -16.31
C VAL A 300 -11.00 -6.24 -16.87
N ASN A 301 -10.72 -5.18 -16.11
CA ASN A 301 -9.63 -4.27 -16.37
C ASN A 301 -8.26 -4.92 -16.21
N LEU A 302 -8.13 -5.75 -15.17
CA LEU A 302 -6.91 -6.44 -14.82
C LEU A 302 -7.28 -7.78 -14.19
N PHE A 303 -6.62 -8.83 -14.68
CA PHE A 303 -6.67 -10.16 -14.10
C PHE A 303 -5.29 -10.55 -13.60
N GLY A 304 -5.13 -10.70 -12.28
CA GLY A 304 -3.89 -11.18 -11.68
C GLY A 304 -4.00 -12.65 -11.28
N TYR A 305 -3.24 -13.52 -11.95
CA TYR A 305 -3.02 -14.90 -11.53
C TYR A 305 -1.77 -14.98 -10.64
N ILE A 306 -1.94 -15.42 -9.41
CA ILE A 306 -0.90 -15.50 -8.38
C ILE A 306 -0.67 -16.97 -8.05
N GLU A 307 0.44 -17.51 -8.53
CA GLU A 307 0.85 -18.88 -8.23
C GLU A 307 1.63 -18.93 -6.92
N ILE A 308 1.17 -19.75 -5.97
CA ILE A 308 1.85 -19.97 -4.70
C ILE A 308 2.54 -21.32 -4.74
N ASN A 309 3.83 -21.30 -5.06
CA ASN A 309 4.60 -22.51 -5.31
C ASN A 309 6.08 -22.28 -4.98
N ASP A 310 6.65 -23.21 -4.22
CA ASP A 310 8.05 -23.17 -3.78
C ASP A 310 9.04 -23.66 -4.84
N THR A 311 8.53 -24.30 -5.90
CA THR A 311 9.39 -24.84 -6.97
C THR A 311 9.85 -23.75 -7.92
N PHE A 312 11.02 -23.88 -8.54
CA PHE A 312 11.49 -22.92 -9.55
C PHE A 312 10.76 -23.04 -10.90
N TYR A 313 10.14 -24.19 -11.16
CA TYR A 313 9.44 -24.46 -12.42
C TYR A 313 8.05 -23.82 -12.45
N PHE A 314 7.56 -23.56 -13.66
CA PHE A 314 6.16 -23.21 -13.89
C PHE A 314 5.29 -24.45 -13.73
N SER A 315 4.15 -24.30 -13.07
CA SER A 315 3.11 -25.32 -13.10
C SER A 315 2.62 -25.52 -14.54
N LYS A 316 2.06 -26.71 -14.83
CA LYS A 316 1.48 -26.99 -16.16
C LYS A 316 0.39 -25.98 -16.51
N LEU A 317 -0.33 -25.50 -15.50
CA LEU A 317 -1.42 -24.58 -15.66
C LEU A 317 -0.94 -23.15 -15.92
N SER A 318 0.09 -22.67 -15.22
CA SER A 318 0.65 -21.36 -15.52
C SER A 318 1.32 -21.30 -16.88
N ALA A 319 2.02 -22.36 -17.27
CA ALA A 319 2.55 -22.47 -18.63
C ALA A 319 1.44 -22.43 -19.68
N LEU A 320 0.31 -23.12 -19.44
CA LEU A 320 -0.86 -23.04 -20.31
C LEU A 320 -1.42 -21.61 -20.40
N PHE A 321 -1.61 -20.94 -19.27
CA PHE A 321 -2.17 -19.58 -19.25
C PHE A 321 -1.25 -18.56 -19.93
N GLN A 322 0.05 -18.59 -19.66
CA GLN A 322 1.01 -17.68 -20.29
C GLN A 322 1.11 -17.89 -21.82
N ASN A 323 1.01 -19.12 -22.29
CA ASN A 323 1.11 -19.41 -23.72
C ASN A 323 -0.17 -19.03 -24.49
N GLU A 324 -1.33 -19.15 -23.85
CA GLU A 324 -2.64 -19.01 -24.51
C GLU A 324 -3.30 -17.64 -24.31
N ILE A 325 -2.81 -16.85 -23.37
CA ILE A 325 -3.34 -15.52 -23.04
C ILE A 325 -2.27 -14.50 -23.35
N SER A 326 -2.50 -13.76 -24.44
CA SER A 326 -1.62 -12.67 -24.89
C SER A 326 -2.24 -11.29 -24.63
N ASN A 327 -3.24 -11.19 -23.76
CA ASN A 327 -3.87 -9.91 -23.45
C ASN A 327 -3.01 -9.13 -22.45
N ASP A 328 -2.86 -7.83 -22.68
CA ASP A 328 -2.05 -6.95 -21.83
C ASP A 328 -2.61 -6.80 -20.40
N ASN A 329 -3.89 -7.13 -20.20
CA ASN A 329 -4.55 -7.10 -18.90
C ASN A 329 -4.36 -8.36 -18.05
N PHE A 330 -3.58 -9.33 -18.52
CA PHE A 330 -3.27 -10.54 -17.77
C PHE A 330 -1.91 -10.42 -17.09
N LEU A 331 -1.92 -10.50 -15.76
CA LEU A 331 -0.73 -10.44 -14.92
C LEU A 331 -0.49 -11.79 -14.27
N TYR A 332 0.68 -12.37 -14.53
CA TYR A 332 1.16 -13.55 -13.82
C TYR A 332 2.17 -13.16 -12.73
N LEU A 333 1.93 -13.61 -11.50
CA LEU A 333 2.81 -13.43 -10.36
C LEU A 333 3.07 -14.76 -9.68
N LYS A 334 4.24 -14.86 -9.03
CA LYS A 334 4.65 -16.03 -8.28
C LYS A 334 5.08 -15.61 -6.88
N ILE A 335 4.59 -16.33 -5.88
CA ILE A 335 4.92 -16.14 -4.47
C ILE A 335 5.45 -17.48 -3.94
N SER A 336 6.68 -17.49 -3.46
CA SER A 336 7.30 -18.68 -2.83
C SER A 336 7.57 -18.40 -1.36
N LYS A 337 7.99 -17.18 -1.03
CA LYS A 337 8.33 -16.77 0.33
C LYS A 337 7.44 -15.65 0.82
N LYS A 338 7.47 -15.46 2.15
CA LYS A 338 6.83 -14.35 2.86
C LYS A 338 7.19 -12.98 2.29
N LEU A 339 8.46 -12.77 1.91
CA LEU A 339 8.93 -11.51 1.31
C LEU A 339 8.35 -11.26 -0.09
N ASP A 340 8.13 -12.31 -0.88
CA ASP A 340 7.63 -12.20 -2.25
C ASP A 340 6.20 -11.66 -2.30
N VAL A 341 5.44 -11.77 -1.20
CA VAL A 341 4.07 -11.21 -1.09
C VAL A 341 4.08 -9.71 -1.34
N PHE A 342 5.06 -8.99 -0.78
CA PHE A 342 5.20 -7.55 -0.95
C PHE A 342 5.64 -7.18 -2.36
N GLU A 343 6.57 -7.94 -2.93
CA GLU A 343 7.01 -7.71 -4.31
C GLU A 343 5.89 -7.97 -5.31
N ALA A 344 5.10 -9.03 -5.09
CA ALA A 344 3.93 -9.35 -5.89
C ALA A 344 2.89 -8.23 -5.77
N PHE A 345 2.59 -7.78 -4.56
CA PHE A 345 1.67 -6.66 -4.33
C PHE A 345 2.14 -5.38 -5.02
N LYS A 346 3.43 -5.05 -4.89
CA LYS A 346 4.03 -3.88 -5.57
C LYS A 346 3.86 -3.97 -7.08
N LYS A 347 4.09 -5.14 -7.68
CA LYS A 347 3.89 -5.35 -9.13
C LYS A 347 2.43 -5.16 -9.54
N VAL A 348 1.47 -5.69 -8.78
CA VAL A 348 0.04 -5.46 -9.03
C VAL A 348 -0.27 -3.97 -9.09
N CYS A 349 0.21 -3.19 -8.12
CA CYS A 349 -0.06 -1.76 -8.07
C CYS A 349 0.69 -0.95 -9.14
N LEU A 350 1.85 -1.43 -9.62
CA LEU A 350 2.64 -0.74 -10.64
C LEU A 350 2.21 -1.04 -12.08
N ILE A 351 1.52 -2.15 -12.32
CA ILE A 351 1.14 -2.56 -13.69
C ILE A 351 -0.01 -1.72 -14.24
N ASP A 352 -0.89 -1.22 -13.38
CA ASP A 352 -1.85 -0.18 -13.76
C ASP A 352 -1.18 1.14 -14.23
N TYR A 353 0.15 1.26 -14.14
CA TYR A 353 0.91 2.46 -14.48
C TYR A 353 1.58 2.44 -15.86
N PHE A 354 1.74 1.28 -16.50
CA PHE A 354 2.60 1.15 -17.68
C PHE A 354 1.90 1.07 -19.04
N GLU A 355 0.58 1.02 -19.08
CA GLU A 355 -0.15 1.12 -20.35
C GLU A 355 -1.34 2.07 -20.23
N HIS A 356 -1.07 3.37 -20.39
CA HIS A 356 -1.85 4.30 -21.23
C HIS A 356 -1.27 5.73 -21.21
#